data_AF-A0A6L7WBK0-F1
#
_entry.id   AF-A0A6L7WBK0-F1
#
_cell.length_a   1.000
_cell.length_b   1.000
_cell.length_c   1.000
_cell.angle_alpha   90.00
_cell.angle_beta   90.00
_cell.angle_gamma   90.00
#
_symmetry.space_group_name_H-M   'P 1'
#
loop_
_entity.id
_entity.type
_entity.pdbx_description
1 polymer ?
#
loop_
_entity_poly.entity_id
_entity_poly.type
_entity_poly.pdbx_seq_one_letter_code
_entity_poly.pdbx_strand_id
1 'polypeptide(L)'
;MEIFYDSIQEGRWFQSLHPKLNDTILSRFPLQHHMPKLLSNVLAYDKPDIVLTDQGKPILVIERTIEVPSGHNVGQRFARLAAAAQMQIPVVYFLPYAAYKHGGSTQGPRYMNLRLFQALKNLASIEKSAISTIKWPVDERYEIIQNPSKDIRMKDYLALFFDLYPKLYWDDLIQAIKTSEFEQEQEAERKKFISTDVVNPAQYDDPPSSVSIGHSSMLPGLLNADISNLKCFETVLYKIDTRNIRSDPYTGMSILYLYLYCSGMRNRTRNLVLHFPRISKEKWQTTAQSSPERKDIKLFRLAADGILFSDDYLPKSAL
;
A
#
# COMPACT_ATOMS: atom_id res chain seq x y z
N MET A 1 -16.27 -8.14 -19.48
CA MET A 1 -15.15 -7.62 -18.66
C MET A 1 -14.51 -6.42 -19.32
N GLU A 2 -13.96 -5.51 -18.52
CA GLU A 2 -13.27 -4.29 -18.94
C GLU A 2 -12.06 -4.08 -18.02
N ILE A 3 -10.91 -3.73 -18.60
CA ILE A 3 -9.65 -3.44 -17.91
C ILE A 3 -9.48 -1.92 -17.88
N PHE A 4 -9.56 -1.35 -16.68
CA PHE A 4 -9.13 0.02 -16.44
C PHE A 4 -7.64 0.06 -16.14
N TYR A 5 -6.92 1.01 -16.72
CA TYR A 5 -5.47 1.15 -16.58
C TYR A 5 -5.02 2.59 -16.35
N ASP A 6 -3.86 2.74 -15.68
CA ASP A 6 -3.17 4.03 -15.56
C ASP A 6 -2.32 4.33 -16.80
N SER A 7 -1.55 3.35 -17.29
CA SER A 7 -0.83 3.42 -18.56
C SER A 7 -1.31 2.38 -19.59
N ILE A 8 -1.36 2.75 -20.87
CA ILE A 8 -1.82 1.83 -21.93
C ILE A 8 -0.90 0.60 -22.07
N GLN A 9 0.39 0.77 -21.77
CA GLN A 9 1.36 -0.32 -21.76
C GLN A 9 1.01 -1.35 -20.68
N GLU A 10 0.53 -0.92 -19.52
CA GLU A 10 0.05 -1.80 -18.44
C GLU A 10 -1.22 -2.52 -18.81
N GLY A 11 -2.19 -1.79 -19.36
CA GLY A 11 -3.43 -2.38 -19.86
C GLY A 11 -3.16 -3.49 -20.88
N ARG A 12 -2.32 -3.22 -21.89
CA ARG A 12 -1.95 -4.20 -22.93
C ARG A 12 -1.15 -5.37 -22.37
N TRP A 13 -0.19 -5.11 -21.48
CA TRP A 13 0.56 -6.17 -20.81
C TRP A 13 -0.40 -7.12 -20.10
N PHE A 14 -1.28 -6.60 -19.24
CA PHE A 14 -2.24 -7.43 -18.48
C PHE A 14 -3.23 -8.17 -19.38
N GLN A 15 -3.72 -7.51 -20.43
CA GLN A 15 -4.58 -8.12 -21.44
C GLN A 15 -3.93 -9.36 -22.08
N SER A 16 -2.61 -9.34 -22.28
CA SER A 16 -1.87 -10.45 -22.87
C SER A 16 -1.63 -11.64 -21.95
N LEU A 17 -1.92 -11.52 -20.64
CA LEU A 17 -1.53 -12.53 -19.66
C LEU A 17 -2.47 -13.75 -19.61
N HIS A 18 -3.69 -13.64 -20.12
CA HIS A 18 -4.64 -14.74 -20.06
C HIS A 18 -5.62 -14.71 -21.24
N PRO A 19 -5.95 -15.87 -21.87
CA PRO A 19 -6.84 -15.89 -23.04
C PRO A 19 -8.21 -15.23 -22.83
N LYS A 20 -8.79 -15.33 -21.63
CA LYS A 20 -10.06 -14.64 -21.28
C LYS A 20 -9.99 -13.11 -21.32
N LEU A 21 -8.79 -12.54 -21.37
CA LEU A 21 -8.57 -11.10 -21.41
C LEU A 21 -8.40 -10.57 -22.85
N ASN A 22 -8.12 -11.43 -23.84
CA ASN A 22 -7.75 -11.02 -25.21
C ASN A 22 -8.72 -10.00 -25.83
N ASP A 23 -10.03 -10.21 -25.65
CA ASP A 23 -11.08 -9.36 -26.24
C ASP A 23 -11.70 -8.37 -25.24
N THR A 24 -11.10 -8.22 -24.06
CA THR A 24 -11.61 -7.29 -23.04
C THR A 24 -11.37 -5.84 -23.44
N ILE A 25 -12.32 -4.97 -23.11
CA ILE A 25 -12.22 -3.54 -23.41
C ILE A 25 -11.12 -2.94 -22.54
N LEU A 26 -10.23 -2.16 -23.16
CA LEU A 26 -9.20 -1.38 -22.48
C LEU A 26 -9.67 0.07 -22.32
N SER A 27 -9.86 0.52 -21.07
CA SER A 27 -10.28 1.88 -20.74
C SER A 27 -9.28 2.62 -19.85
N ARG A 28 -9.02 3.89 -20.12
CA ARG A 28 -8.32 4.73 -19.13
C ARG A 28 -9.23 4.96 -17.93
N PHE A 29 -8.64 5.16 -16.75
CA PHE A 29 -9.41 5.63 -15.61
C PHE A 29 -10.17 6.92 -15.96
N PRO A 30 -11.51 6.95 -15.77
CA PRO A 30 -12.30 8.12 -16.12
C PRO A 30 -11.94 9.31 -15.23
N LEU A 31 -12.28 10.52 -15.70
CA LEU A 31 -12.25 11.71 -14.86
C LEU A 31 -13.28 11.55 -13.73
N GLN A 32 -13.00 12.17 -12.58
CA GLN A 32 -13.75 11.96 -11.33
C GLN A 32 -15.27 12.19 -11.47
N HIS A 33 -15.69 13.12 -12.33
CA HIS A 33 -17.11 13.45 -12.55
C HIS A 33 -17.90 12.40 -13.37
N HIS A 34 -17.23 11.46 -14.04
CA HIS A 34 -17.85 10.41 -14.86
C HIS A 34 -17.60 9.00 -14.29
N MET A 35 -17.07 8.92 -13.07
CA MET A 35 -16.61 7.66 -12.50
C MET A 35 -17.78 6.86 -11.90
N PRO A 36 -17.98 5.60 -12.32
CA PRO A 36 -18.94 4.72 -11.68
C PRO A 36 -18.63 4.57 -10.18
N LYS A 37 -19.67 4.59 -9.33
CA LYS A 37 -19.52 4.59 -7.86
C LYS A 37 -18.66 3.43 -7.32
N LEU A 38 -18.78 2.24 -7.90
CA LEU A 38 -17.98 1.09 -7.47
C LEU A 38 -16.50 1.27 -7.81
N LEU A 39 -16.19 1.82 -8.99
CA LEU A 39 -14.82 2.14 -9.38
C LEU A 39 -14.26 3.27 -8.51
N SER A 40 -15.05 4.29 -8.18
CA SER A 40 -14.58 5.39 -7.31
C SER A 40 -14.19 4.92 -5.90
N ASN A 41 -14.82 3.86 -5.39
CA ASN A 41 -14.45 3.31 -4.09
C ASN A 41 -13.08 2.63 -4.12
N VAL A 42 -12.75 1.92 -5.20
CA VAL A 42 -11.43 1.29 -5.39
C VAL A 42 -10.34 2.35 -5.58
N LEU A 43 -10.69 3.48 -6.21
CA LEU A 43 -9.79 4.60 -6.48
C LEU A 43 -9.80 5.66 -5.37
N ALA A 44 -10.43 5.38 -4.22
CA ALA A 44 -10.72 6.38 -3.19
C ALA A 44 -9.46 7.05 -2.62
N TYR A 45 -8.33 6.32 -2.59
CA TYR A 45 -7.09 6.79 -1.98
C TYR A 45 -6.05 7.19 -3.01
N ASP A 46 -5.83 6.35 -4.03
CA ASP A 46 -4.94 6.60 -5.15
C ASP A 46 -5.28 5.63 -6.28
N LYS A 47 -4.78 5.88 -7.49
CA LYS A 47 -5.02 4.98 -8.63
C LYS A 47 -4.03 3.80 -8.60
N PRO A 48 -4.50 2.54 -8.62
CA PRO A 48 -3.65 1.40 -8.92
C PRO A 48 -3.32 1.37 -10.41
N ASP A 49 -2.35 0.55 -10.80
CA ASP A 49 -2.02 0.43 -12.23
C ASP A 49 -3.16 -0.19 -13.04
N ILE A 50 -3.90 -1.14 -12.46
CA ILE A 50 -4.97 -1.88 -13.15
C ILE A 50 -6.16 -2.18 -12.23
N VAL A 51 -7.38 -2.02 -12.76
CA VAL A 51 -8.62 -2.56 -12.18
C VAL A 51 -9.35 -3.37 -13.26
N LEU A 52 -9.51 -4.67 -13.04
CA LEU A 52 -10.38 -5.50 -13.86
C LEU A 52 -11.81 -5.42 -13.32
N THR A 53 -12.76 -5.21 -14.22
CA THR A 53 -14.19 -5.20 -13.89
C THR A 53 -14.95 -6.23 -14.70
N ASP A 54 -16.03 -6.74 -14.13
CA ASP A 54 -17.03 -7.55 -14.81
C ASP A 54 -18.42 -6.98 -14.55
N GLN A 55 -19.16 -6.72 -15.63
CA GLN A 55 -20.45 -6.01 -15.58
C GLN A 55 -20.41 -4.71 -14.74
N GLY A 56 -19.30 -3.96 -14.85
CA GLY A 56 -19.08 -2.71 -14.13
C GLY A 56 -18.70 -2.85 -12.65
N LYS A 57 -18.60 -4.07 -12.12
CA LYS A 57 -18.13 -4.35 -10.76
C LYS A 57 -16.63 -4.65 -10.77
N PRO A 58 -15.79 -3.95 -9.99
CA PRO A 58 -14.39 -4.32 -9.83
C PRO A 58 -14.26 -5.72 -9.22
N ILE A 59 -13.44 -6.57 -9.85
CA ILE A 59 -13.24 -7.96 -9.42
C ILE A 59 -11.79 -8.31 -9.12
N LEU A 60 -10.83 -7.52 -9.59
CA LEU A 60 -9.41 -7.74 -9.32
C LEU A 60 -8.65 -6.43 -9.49
N VAL A 61 -7.70 -6.17 -8.60
CA VAL A 61 -6.79 -5.02 -8.66
C VAL A 61 -5.36 -5.51 -8.76
N ILE A 62 -4.60 -4.95 -9.70
CA ILE A 62 -3.17 -5.22 -9.85
C ILE A 62 -2.40 -3.94 -9.64
N GLU A 63 -1.42 -4.00 -8.76
CA GLU A 63 -0.40 -2.97 -8.59
C GLU A 63 0.95 -3.61 -8.91
N ARG A 64 1.77 -2.92 -9.70
CA ARG A 64 3.12 -3.39 -10.01
C ARG A 64 4.15 -2.30 -9.82
N THR A 65 5.37 -2.71 -9.51
CA THR A 65 6.48 -1.77 -9.43
C THR A 65 7.80 -2.48 -9.67
N ILE A 66 8.72 -1.77 -10.30
CA ILE A 66 10.14 -2.14 -10.42
C ILE A 66 11.03 -1.26 -9.53
N GLU A 67 10.43 -0.44 -8.67
CA GLU A 67 11.15 0.45 -7.78
C GLU A 67 12.05 -0.33 -6.83
N VAL A 68 13.27 0.17 -6.67
CA VAL A 68 14.24 -0.40 -5.73
C VAL A 68 13.72 -0.24 -4.31
N PRO A 69 13.59 -1.34 -3.53
CA PRO A 69 12.96 -1.30 -2.21
C PRO A 69 13.87 -0.59 -1.20
N SER A 70 13.71 0.72 -1.07
CA SER A 70 14.57 1.54 -0.24
C SER A 70 13.80 2.60 0.53
N GLY A 71 14.19 2.79 1.80
CA GLY A 71 13.58 3.77 2.70
C GLY A 71 12.05 3.60 2.80
N HIS A 72 11.34 4.71 2.62
CA HIS A 72 9.88 4.77 2.68
C HIS A 72 9.19 4.38 1.36
N ASN A 73 9.92 4.20 0.25
CA ASN A 73 9.32 3.93 -1.07
C ASN A 73 8.47 2.65 -1.05
N VAL A 74 8.86 1.67 -0.22
CA VAL A 74 8.16 0.39 -0.06
C VAL A 74 6.67 0.52 0.30
N GLY A 75 6.27 1.58 1.01
CA GLY A 75 4.88 1.81 1.39
C GLY A 75 4.16 2.86 0.58
N GLN A 76 4.81 3.54 -0.37
CA GLN A 76 4.21 4.63 -1.16
C GLN A 76 2.92 4.20 -1.86
N ARG A 77 2.89 2.97 -2.39
CA ARG A 77 1.76 2.39 -3.14
C ARG A 77 0.71 1.72 -2.24
N PHE A 78 0.96 1.61 -0.94
CA PHE A 78 0.11 0.86 0.00
C PHE A 78 -1.33 1.39 0.06
N ALA A 79 -1.51 2.70 -0.13
CA ALA A 79 -2.83 3.34 -0.17
C ALA A 79 -3.74 2.73 -1.26
N ARG A 80 -3.18 2.39 -2.43
CA ARG A 80 -3.90 1.79 -3.57
C ARG A 80 -4.47 0.43 -3.18
N LEU A 81 -3.65 -0.38 -2.50
CA LEU A 81 -3.99 -1.72 -2.05
C LEU A 81 -5.06 -1.67 -0.94
N ALA A 82 -4.93 -0.72 -0.01
CA ALA A 82 -5.87 -0.58 1.11
C ALA A 82 -7.29 -0.21 0.64
N ALA A 83 -7.42 0.67 -0.34
CA ALA A 83 -8.73 1.03 -0.89
C ALA A 83 -9.45 -0.19 -1.51
N ALA A 84 -8.73 -0.99 -2.29
CA ALA A 84 -9.27 -2.22 -2.88
C ALA A 84 -9.62 -3.28 -1.82
N ALA A 85 -8.74 -3.48 -0.83
CA ALA A 85 -8.95 -4.45 0.23
C ALA A 85 -10.17 -4.12 1.11
N GLN A 86 -10.42 -2.84 1.43
CA GLN A 86 -11.61 -2.40 2.17
C GLN A 86 -12.94 -2.67 1.45
N MET A 87 -12.87 -2.82 0.13
CA MET A 87 -13.98 -3.22 -0.73
C MET A 87 -14.02 -4.75 -0.93
N GLN A 88 -13.17 -5.50 -0.22
CA GLN A 88 -13.01 -6.95 -0.32
C GLN A 88 -12.72 -7.43 -1.75
N ILE A 89 -11.99 -6.62 -2.52
CA ILE A 89 -11.56 -6.99 -3.86
C ILE A 89 -10.19 -7.65 -3.77
N PRO A 90 -9.97 -8.82 -4.40
CA PRO A 90 -8.66 -9.44 -4.50
C PRO A 90 -7.63 -8.47 -5.08
N VAL A 91 -6.43 -8.46 -4.49
CA VAL A 91 -5.32 -7.59 -4.89
C VAL A 91 -4.09 -8.42 -5.17
N VAL A 92 -3.42 -8.13 -6.29
CA VAL A 92 -2.05 -8.61 -6.53
C VAL A 92 -1.09 -7.44 -6.46
N TYR A 93 -0.06 -7.57 -5.63
CA TYR A 93 1.08 -6.66 -5.63
C TYR A 93 2.30 -7.36 -6.26
N PHE A 94 2.67 -6.93 -7.46
CA PHE A 94 3.78 -7.49 -8.22
C PHE A 94 5.03 -6.60 -8.10
N LEU A 95 6.01 -7.05 -7.30
CA LEU A 95 7.13 -6.20 -6.88
C LEU A 95 8.42 -7.00 -6.65
N PRO A 96 9.60 -6.40 -6.84
CA PRO A 96 10.85 -7.05 -6.50
C PRO A 96 10.99 -7.15 -4.98
N TYR A 97 11.35 -8.33 -4.48
CA TYR A 97 11.71 -8.48 -3.06
C TYR A 97 13.12 -7.94 -2.78
N ALA A 98 13.97 -7.93 -3.79
CA ALA A 98 15.24 -7.24 -3.75
C ALA A 98 15.53 -6.67 -5.14
N ALA A 99 16.28 -5.57 -5.19
CA ALA A 99 16.76 -4.99 -6.44
C ALA A 99 18.06 -4.22 -6.21
N TYR A 100 18.88 -4.12 -7.25
CA TYR A 100 20.13 -3.38 -7.20
C TYR A 100 19.87 -1.87 -7.26
N LYS A 101 20.45 -1.13 -6.30
CA LYS A 101 20.44 0.34 -6.34
C LYS A 101 21.64 0.83 -7.14
N HIS A 102 21.37 1.48 -8.28
CA HIS A 102 22.39 2.15 -9.08
C HIS A 102 22.74 3.53 -8.52
N GLY A 103 24.04 3.86 -8.53
CA GLY A 103 24.56 5.20 -8.29
C GLY A 103 24.77 5.62 -6.82
N GLY A 104 25.81 6.42 -6.62
CA GLY A 104 26.17 7.05 -5.34
C GLY A 104 26.87 6.12 -4.35
N SER A 105 27.21 6.66 -3.17
CA SER A 105 27.90 5.93 -2.09
C SER A 105 27.09 4.79 -1.45
N THR A 106 25.83 4.65 -1.83
CA THR A 106 24.89 3.64 -1.30
C THR A 106 24.48 2.64 -2.37
N GLN A 107 25.32 2.45 -3.39
CA GLN A 107 25.15 1.41 -4.41
C GLN A 107 25.14 0.02 -3.77
N GLY A 108 24.38 -0.91 -4.36
CA GLY A 108 24.31 -2.31 -3.91
C GLY A 108 22.88 -2.84 -3.79
N PRO A 109 22.74 -4.12 -3.45
CA PRO A 109 21.44 -4.75 -3.29
C PRO A 109 20.63 -4.08 -2.17
N ARG A 110 19.33 -3.90 -2.43
CA ARG A 110 18.36 -3.44 -1.46
C ARG A 110 17.28 -4.49 -1.32
N TYR A 111 16.91 -4.77 -0.09
CA TYR A 111 15.95 -5.80 0.29
C TYR A 111 14.65 -5.14 0.73
N MET A 112 13.54 -5.83 0.48
CA MET A 112 12.22 -5.39 0.89
C MET A 112 12.16 -5.18 2.40
N ASN A 113 11.52 -4.08 2.81
CA ASN A 113 11.24 -3.84 4.22
C ASN A 113 10.19 -4.87 4.69
N LEU A 114 10.57 -5.76 5.61
CA LEU A 114 9.71 -6.87 6.03
C LEU A 114 8.42 -6.41 6.72
N ARG A 115 8.40 -5.18 7.25
CA ARG A 115 7.20 -4.54 7.79
C ARG A 115 6.11 -4.35 6.73
N LEU A 116 6.46 -4.26 5.44
CA LEU A 116 5.49 -4.25 4.35
C LEU A 116 4.72 -5.57 4.30
N PHE A 117 5.41 -6.72 4.32
CA PHE A 117 4.75 -8.02 4.28
C PHE A 117 3.84 -8.23 5.49
N GLN A 118 4.30 -7.82 6.68
CA GLN A 118 3.47 -7.87 7.88
C GLN A 118 2.24 -6.96 7.77
N ALA A 119 2.39 -5.75 7.23
CA ALA A 119 1.27 -4.83 7.02
C ALA A 119 0.27 -5.37 5.98
N LEU A 120 0.73 -6.00 4.89
CA LEU A 120 -0.13 -6.65 3.89
C LEU A 120 -0.90 -7.83 4.48
N LYS A 121 -0.25 -8.65 5.30
CA LYS A 121 -0.91 -9.74 6.04
C LYS A 121 -1.99 -9.22 6.99
N ASN A 122 -1.69 -8.15 7.74
CA ASN A 122 -2.66 -7.50 8.61
C ASN A 122 -3.82 -6.91 7.79
N LEU A 123 -3.54 -6.23 6.67
CA LEU A 123 -4.55 -5.69 5.77
C LEU A 123 -5.50 -6.78 5.24
N ALA A 124 -4.95 -7.90 4.75
CA ALA A 124 -5.73 -9.03 4.26
C ALA A 124 -6.63 -9.63 5.35
N SER A 125 -6.11 -9.76 6.57
CA SER A 125 -6.86 -10.30 7.71
C SER A 125 -7.96 -9.35 8.20
N ILE A 126 -7.64 -8.06 8.36
CA ILE A 126 -8.55 -7.05 8.92
C ILE A 126 -9.70 -6.77 7.94
N GLU A 127 -9.37 -6.58 6.66
CA GLU A 127 -10.36 -6.24 5.64
C GLU A 127 -10.99 -7.49 5.00
N LYS A 128 -10.58 -8.70 5.41
CA LYS A 128 -11.08 -9.97 4.88
C LYS A 128 -11.00 -10.04 3.34
N SER A 129 -9.87 -9.62 2.79
CA SER A 129 -9.60 -9.69 1.35
C SER A 129 -8.46 -10.66 1.04
N ALA A 130 -8.34 -11.09 -0.21
CA ALA A 130 -7.20 -11.81 -0.73
C ALA A 130 -6.14 -10.81 -1.20
N ILE A 131 -4.93 -10.88 -0.64
CA ILE A 131 -3.81 -10.02 -1.04
C ILE A 131 -2.61 -10.92 -1.31
N SER A 132 -2.31 -11.10 -2.59
CA SER A 132 -1.19 -11.91 -3.06
C SER A 132 -0.02 -11.03 -3.45
N THR A 133 1.17 -11.38 -3.00
CA THR A 133 2.40 -10.75 -3.49
C THR A 133 3.07 -11.69 -4.48
N ILE A 134 3.39 -11.18 -5.67
CA ILE A 134 4.18 -11.90 -6.66
C ILE A 134 5.56 -11.26 -6.69
N LYS A 135 6.61 -12.07 -6.54
CA LYS A 135 7.98 -11.58 -6.61
C LYS A 135 8.34 -11.28 -8.06
N TRP A 136 8.76 -10.05 -8.31
CA TRP A 136 9.40 -9.69 -9.57
C TRP A 136 10.80 -10.32 -9.62
N PRO A 137 11.13 -11.11 -10.65
CA PRO A 137 12.41 -11.81 -10.70
C PRO A 137 13.58 -10.87 -10.94
N VAL A 138 14.72 -11.24 -10.34
CA VAL A 138 16.00 -10.55 -10.52
C VAL A 138 17.08 -11.55 -10.90
N ASP A 139 18.14 -11.09 -11.55
CA ASP A 139 19.31 -11.90 -11.82
C ASP A 139 20.21 -12.05 -10.57
N GLU A 140 21.33 -12.76 -10.72
CA GLU A 140 22.31 -12.99 -9.65
C GLU A 140 22.95 -11.70 -9.11
N ARG A 141 22.82 -10.58 -9.84
CA ARG A 141 23.30 -9.25 -9.45
C ARG A 141 22.19 -8.38 -8.90
N TYR A 142 21.00 -8.93 -8.68
CA TYR A 142 19.79 -8.22 -8.27
C TYR A 142 19.27 -7.21 -9.32
N GLU A 143 19.65 -7.35 -10.60
CA GLU A 143 19.06 -6.56 -11.67
C GLU A 143 17.67 -7.06 -12.01
N ILE A 144 16.73 -6.13 -12.25
CA ILE A 144 15.34 -6.44 -12.58
C ILE A 144 15.26 -7.15 -13.94
N ILE A 145 14.70 -8.37 -13.95
CA ILE A 145 14.45 -9.10 -15.19
C ILE A 145 13.16 -8.57 -15.83
N GLN A 146 13.25 -8.09 -17.07
CA GLN A 146 12.11 -7.51 -17.80
C GLN A 146 11.60 -8.35 -18.98
N ASN A 147 12.26 -9.47 -19.27
CA ASN A 147 11.84 -10.38 -20.34
C ASN A 147 10.54 -11.14 -19.97
N PRO A 148 9.92 -11.89 -20.90
CA PRO A 148 8.63 -12.56 -20.66
C PRO A 148 8.62 -13.59 -19.51
N SER A 149 9.77 -14.06 -19.01
CA SER A 149 9.81 -15.00 -17.88
C SER A 149 9.24 -14.41 -16.60
N LYS A 150 9.26 -13.07 -16.45
CA LYS A 150 8.66 -12.38 -15.30
C LYS A 150 7.15 -12.58 -15.19
N ASP A 151 6.50 -12.87 -16.30
CA ASP A 151 5.04 -12.92 -16.37
C ASP A 151 4.49 -14.29 -15.94
N ILE A 152 5.33 -15.33 -15.88
CA ILE A 152 4.92 -16.73 -15.63
C ILE A 152 4.03 -16.81 -14.38
N ARG A 153 4.51 -16.30 -13.24
CA ARG A 153 3.78 -16.39 -11.97
C ARG A 153 2.48 -15.59 -11.96
N MET A 154 2.43 -14.48 -12.70
CA MET A 154 1.19 -13.71 -12.87
C MET A 154 0.17 -14.47 -13.72
N LYS A 155 0.62 -15.18 -14.76
CA LYS A 155 -0.25 -16.05 -15.57
C LYS A 155 -0.83 -17.19 -14.73
N ASP A 156 -0.02 -17.79 -13.86
CA ASP A 156 -0.48 -18.85 -12.94
C ASP A 156 -1.57 -18.32 -11.99
N TYR A 157 -1.36 -17.13 -11.40
CA TYR A 157 -2.38 -16.48 -10.56
C TYR A 157 -3.68 -16.21 -11.34
N LEU A 158 -3.58 -15.70 -12.56
CA LEU A 158 -4.77 -15.41 -13.39
C LEU A 158 -5.49 -16.69 -13.80
N ALA A 159 -4.77 -17.77 -14.10
CA ALA A 159 -5.36 -19.08 -14.36
C ALA A 159 -6.15 -19.59 -13.15
N LEU A 160 -5.56 -19.52 -11.95
CA LEU A 160 -6.24 -19.82 -10.69
C LEU A 160 -7.50 -18.95 -10.50
N PHE A 161 -7.36 -17.63 -10.62
CA PHE A 161 -8.46 -16.68 -10.44
C PHE A 161 -9.62 -16.97 -11.42
N PHE A 162 -9.33 -17.14 -12.71
CA PHE A 162 -10.34 -17.36 -13.73
C PHE A 162 -10.95 -18.76 -13.75
N ASP A 163 -10.30 -19.74 -13.11
CA ASP A 163 -10.88 -21.05 -12.83
C ASP A 163 -11.88 -20.99 -11.69
N LEU A 164 -11.56 -20.24 -10.62
CA LEU A 164 -12.40 -20.12 -9.42
C LEU A 164 -13.57 -19.14 -9.59
N TYR A 165 -13.32 -17.97 -10.19
CA TYR A 165 -14.28 -16.85 -10.30
C TYR A 165 -15.68 -17.24 -10.82
N PRO A 166 -15.83 -18.05 -11.88
CA PRO A 166 -17.18 -18.42 -12.35
C PRO A 166 -17.86 -19.51 -11.52
N LYS A 167 -17.15 -20.17 -10.59
CA LYS A 167 -17.63 -21.35 -9.85
C LYS A 167 -18.04 -21.04 -8.41
N LEU A 168 -17.52 -19.96 -7.84
CA LEU A 168 -17.64 -19.68 -6.41
C LEU A 168 -18.38 -18.36 -6.15
N TYR A 169 -19.05 -18.30 -5.00
CA TYR A 169 -19.50 -17.02 -4.45
C TYR A 169 -18.30 -16.19 -3.99
N TRP A 170 -18.50 -14.88 -3.81
CA TRP A 170 -17.40 -13.92 -3.58
C TRP A 170 -16.55 -14.25 -2.34
N ASP A 171 -17.20 -14.57 -1.21
CA ASP A 171 -16.48 -14.91 0.02
C ASP A 171 -15.71 -16.24 -0.11
N ASP A 172 -16.30 -17.22 -0.80
CA ASP A 172 -15.66 -18.51 -1.08
C ASP A 172 -14.49 -18.35 -2.05
N LEU A 173 -14.60 -17.47 -3.06
CA LEU A 173 -13.52 -17.12 -3.98
C LEU A 173 -12.32 -16.52 -3.22
N ILE A 174 -12.58 -15.53 -2.35
CA ILE A 174 -11.53 -14.91 -1.52
C ILE A 174 -10.85 -15.98 -0.67
N GLN A 175 -11.63 -16.84 -0.02
CA GLN A 175 -11.09 -17.88 0.84
C GLN A 175 -10.32 -18.95 0.06
N ALA A 176 -10.80 -19.33 -1.12
CA ALA A 176 -10.13 -20.27 -2.02
C ALA A 176 -8.78 -19.72 -2.51
N ILE A 177 -8.70 -18.44 -2.89
CA ILE A 177 -7.42 -17.80 -3.26
C ILE A 177 -6.44 -17.83 -2.08
N LYS A 178 -6.89 -17.41 -0.88
CA LYS A 178 -6.05 -17.35 0.32
C LYS A 178 -5.51 -18.71 0.78
N THR A 179 -6.21 -19.80 0.45
CA THR A 179 -5.84 -21.16 0.87
C THR A 179 -5.26 -22.00 -0.27
N SER A 180 -5.20 -21.44 -1.47
CA SER A 180 -4.66 -22.10 -2.67
C SER A 180 -3.20 -22.51 -2.49
N GLU A 181 -2.80 -23.54 -3.24
CA GLU A 181 -1.39 -23.94 -3.37
C GLU A 181 -0.52 -22.77 -3.84
N PHE A 182 -1.03 -21.95 -4.76
CA PHE A 182 -0.35 -20.74 -5.22
C PHE A 182 0.04 -19.82 -4.06
N GLU A 183 -0.88 -19.47 -3.16
CA GLU A 183 -0.55 -18.58 -2.03
C GLU A 183 0.37 -19.25 -1.01
N GLN A 184 0.29 -20.58 -0.85
CA GLN A 184 1.24 -21.34 -0.03
C GLN A 184 2.66 -21.27 -0.61
N GLU A 185 2.82 -21.36 -1.93
CA GLU A 185 4.09 -21.17 -2.61
C GLU A 185 4.63 -19.74 -2.44
N GLN A 186 3.77 -18.72 -2.57
CA GLN A 186 4.18 -17.32 -2.36
C GLN A 186 4.64 -17.09 -0.90
N GLU A 187 3.98 -17.70 0.09
CA GLU A 187 4.41 -17.64 1.49
C GLU A 187 5.74 -18.38 1.71
N ALA A 188 5.93 -19.53 1.09
CA ALA A 188 7.19 -20.26 1.15
C ALA A 188 8.35 -19.46 0.50
N GLU A 189 8.10 -18.82 -0.64
CA GLU A 189 9.04 -17.93 -1.31
C GLU A 189 9.41 -16.72 -0.43
N ARG A 190 8.42 -16.07 0.20
CA ARG A 190 8.65 -14.98 1.16
C ARG A 190 9.51 -15.42 2.34
N LYS A 191 9.19 -16.56 2.96
CA LYS A 191 9.95 -17.11 4.09
C LYS A 191 11.39 -17.43 3.71
N LYS A 192 11.59 -18.04 2.54
CA LYS A 192 12.94 -18.31 2.01
C LYS A 192 13.70 -17.01 1.82
N PHE A 193 13.12 -16.03 1.13
CA PHE A 193 13.74 -14.72 0.95
C PHE A 193 14.17 -14.07 2.28
N ILE A 194 13.30 -14.10 3.29
CA ILE A 194 13.60 -13.53 4.63
C ILE A 194 14.78 -14.24 5.28
N SER A 195 14.87 -15.57 5.17
CA SER A 195 15.93 -16.34 5.84
C SER A 195 17.25 -16.39 5.06
N THR A 196 17.22 -16.23 3.74
CA THR A 196 18.42 -16.39 2.89
C THR A 196 19.00 -15.09 2.37
N ASP A 197 18.18 -14.11 2.00
CA ASP A 197 18.63 -12.91 1.29
C ASP A 197 18.74 -11.68 2.19
N VAL A 198 17.82 -11.53 3.15
CA VAL A 198 17.72 -10.31 3.96
C VAL A 198 18.86 -10.24 4.97
N VAL A 199 19.69 -9.21 4.84
CA VAL A 199 20.75 -8.92 5.82
C VAL A 199 20.10 -8.39 7.11
N ASN A 200 20.27 -9.12 8.21
CA ASN A 200 19.73 -8.80 9.54
C ASN A 200 18.19 -8.62 9.54
N PRO A 201 17.40 -9.70 9.42
CA PRO A 201 15.94 -9.60 9.42
C PRO A 201 15.37 -9.11 10.76
N ALA A 202 16.06 -9.32 11.88
CA ALA A 202 15.62 -8.88 13.20
C ALA A 202 15.49 -7.35 13.32
N GLN A 203 16.15 -6.57 12.44
CA GLN A 203 15.98 -5.11 12.40
C GLN A 203 14.54 -4.67 12.11
N TYR A 204 13.69 -5.58 11.62
CA TYR A 204 12.30 -5.31 11.28
C TYR A 204 11.31 -5.65 12.40
N ASP A 205 11.78 -6.25 13.50
CA ASP A 205 10.94 -6.66 14.64
C ASP A 205 10.47 -5.45 15.46
N ASP A 206 11.34 -4.44 15.61
CA ASP A 206 11.01 -3.18 16.27
C ASP A 206 10.42 -2.14 15.30
N PRO A 207 9.83 -1.03 15.75
CA PRO A 207 9.52 0.09 14.88
C PRO A 207 10.78 0.75 14.29
N PRO A 208 10.74 1.32 13.07
CA PRO A 208 11.88 2.08 12.55
C PRO A 208 12.09 3.36 13.35
N SER A 209 13.27 3.98 13.24
CA SER A 209 13.62 5.20 13.99
C SER A 209 12.71 6.42 13.73
N SER A 210 11.94 6.40 12.65
CA SER A 210 10.91 7.40 12.36
C SER A 210 9.60 7.17 13.13
N VAL A 211 9.47 6.09 13.89
CA VAL A 211 8.25 5.72 14.62
C VAL A 211 8.57 5.51 16.10
N SER A 212 7.77 6.12 16.96
CA SER A 212 7.75 5.83 18.40
C SER A 212 6.36 5.36 18.80
N ILE A 213 6.28 4.34 19.63
CA ILE A 213 5.01 3.78 20.11
C ILE A 213 5.05 3.77 21.64
N GLY A 214 3.98 4.25 22.27
CA GLY A 214 3.84 4.22 23.72
C GLY A 214 2.62 5.01 24.19
N HIS A 215 2.49 5.19 25.50
CA HIS A 215 1.41 5.98 26.09
C HIS A 215 1.44 7.43 25.58
N SER A 216 0.28 7.91 25.12
CA SER A 216 0.16 9.21 24.45
C SER A 216 0.73 10.38 25.27
N SER A 217 0.48 10.39 26.58
CA SER A 217 0.95 11.44 27.51
C SER A 217 2.42 11.32 27.91
N MET A 218 3.10 10.23 27.57
CA MET A 218 4.50 10.00 27.90
C MET A 218 5.42 10.06 26.68
N LEU A 219 4.86 10.19 25.48
CA LEU A 219 5.66 10.32 24.27
C LEU A 219 6.34 11.69 24.23
N PRO A 220 7.68 11.78 24.14
CA PRO A 220 8.40 13.04 24.20
C PRO A 220 7.93 14.11 23.21
N GLY A 221 7.50 13.71 22.01
CA GLY A 221 6.98 14.62 21.01
C GLY A 221 5.61 15.24 21.35
N LEU A 222 4.86 14.65 22.29
CA LEU A 222 3.48 15.05 22.61
C LEU A 222 3.33 15.68 24.00
N LEU A 223 4.40 15.77 24.80
CA LEU A 223 4.32 16.23 26.20
C LEU A 223 3.66 17.61 26.36
N ASN A 224 3.84 18.50 25.39
CA ASN A 224 3.31 19.87 25.42
C ASN A 224 2.09 20.08 24.48
N ALA A 225 1.60 19.02 23.84
CA ALA A 225 0.47 19.11 22.92
C ALA A 225 -0.85 18.87 23.67
N ASP A 226 -1.90 19.62 23.32
CA ASP A 226 -3.26 19.29 23.75
C ASP A 226 -3.78 18.06 22.99
N ILE A 227 -3.53 16.89 23.57
CA ILE A 227 -3.89 15.58 23.02
C ILE A 227 -5.25 15.07 23.52
N SER A 228 -6.10 15.94 24.06
CA SER A 228 -7.42 15.57 24.59
C SER A 228 -8.34 14.89 23.56
N ASN A 229 -8.07 15.08 22.26
CA ASN A 229 -8.82 14.45 21.17
C ASN A 229 -8.43 12.98 20.90
N LEU A 230 -7.31 12.50 21.44
CA LEU A 230 -6.82 11.14 21.21
C LEU A 230 -7.68 10.14 22.00
N LYS A 231 -8.15 9.11 21.32
CA LYS A 231 -9.14 8.16 21.87
C LYS A 231 -8.50 6.92 22.50
N CYS A 232 -7.32 6.53 22.04
CA CYS A 232 -6.58 5.38 22.56
C CYS A 232 -5.53 5.80 23.60
N PHE A 233 -5.24 4.91 24.55
CA PHE A 233 -4.18 5.12 25.56
C PHE A 233 -2.78 5.19 24.94
N GLU A 234 -2.54 4.38 23.91
CA GLU A 234 -1.28 4.36 23.17
C GLU A 234 -1.38 5.11 21.85
N THR A 235 -0.25 5.70 21.44
CA THR A 235 -0.11 6.41 20.17
C THR A 235 1.11 5.90 19.42
N VAL A 236 0.94 5.75 18.11
CA VAL A 236 2.00 5.63 17.13
C VAL A 236 2.33 7.04 16.64
N LEU A 237 3.51 7.55 17.01
CA LEU A 237 4.01 8.85 16.56
C LEU A 237 4.94 8.63 15.36
N TYR A 238 4.50 9.01 14.17
CA TYR A 238 5.27 8.87 12.93
C TYR A 238 5.91 10.19 12.51
N LYS A 239 7.23 10.29 12.66
CA LYS A 239 8.05 11.43 12.26
C LYS A 239 8.28 11.46 10.75
N ILE A 240 7.80 12.51 10.10
CA ILE A 240 7.92 12.79 8.67
C ILE A 240 8.84 14.00 8.47
N ASP A 241 10.14 13.74 8.32
CA ASP A 241 11.18 14.78 8.24
C ASP A 241 11.31 15.40 6.84
N THR A 242 10.24 16.04 6.36
CA THR A 242 10.19 16.72 5.05
C THR A 242 10.01 18.23 5.22
N ARG A 243 10.63 19.03 4.35
CA ARG A 243 10.45 20.50 4.32
C ARG A 243 9.19 20.94 3.57
N ASN A 244 8.60 20.05 2.77
CA ASN A 244 7.45 20.32 1.92
C ASN A 244 6.36 19.28 2.14
N ILE A 245 5.11 19.73 2.13
CA ILE A 245 3.94 18.85 2.10
C ILE A 245 3.95 18.13 0.77
N ARG A 246 4.05 16.81 0.81
CA ARG A 246 4.07 15.93 -0.36
C ARG A 246 3.47 14.59 0.00
N SER A 247 2.80 13.97 -0.99
CA SER A 247 2.23 12.63 -0.85
C SER A 247 3.34 11.61 -0.63
N ASP A 248 4.20 11.48 -1.63
CA ASP A 248 5.06 10.32 -1.72
C ASP A 248 6.38 10.58 -1.01
N PRO A 249 6.86 9.67 -0.16
CA PRO A 249 6.30 8.33 0.13
C PRO A 249 5.35 8.29 1.35
N TYR A 250 5.14 9.42 2.01
CA TYR A 250 4.64 9.51 3.37
C TYR A 250 3.17 9.13 3.56
N THR A 251 2.28 9.45 2.62
CA THR A 251 0.84 9.14 2.75
C THR A 251 0.59 7.63 2.72
N GLY A 252 1.19 6.92 1.78
CA GLY A 252 1.15 5.47 1.71
C GLY A 252 1.77 4.81 2.94
N MET A 253 2.92 5.32 3.40
CA MET A 253 3.54 4.85 4.66
C MET A 253 2.66 5.09 5.90
N SER A 254 1.94 6.21 5.98
CA SER A 254 1.01 6.47 7.08
C SER A 254 -0.11 5.42 7.10
N ILE A 255 -0.65 5.04 5.94
CA ILE A 255 -1.67 3.99 5.84
C ILE A 255 -1.07 2.62 6.18
N LEU A 256 0.15 2.33 5.71
CA LEU A 256 0.86 1.10 6.08
C LEU A 256 0.98 0.98 7.60
N TYR A 257 1.38 2.04 8.30
CA TYR A 257 1.49 2.03 9.76
C TYR A 257 0.15 1.93 10.49
N LEU A 258 -0.97 2.37 9.91
CA LEU A 258 -2.29 2.08 10.47
C LEU A 258 -2.55 0.58 10.53
N TYR A 259 -2.32 -0.13 9.44
CA TYR A 259 -2.54 -1.58 9.39
C TYR A 259 -1.48 -2.35 10.16
N LEU A 260 -0.26 -1.83 10.24
CA LEU A 260 0.81 -2.50 10.96
C LEU A 260 0.67 -2.36 12.48
N TYR A 261 0.37 -1.16 12.99
CA TYR A 261 0.47 -0.86 14.42
C TYR A 261 -0.84 -0.43 15.08
N CYS A 262 -1.86 -0.03 14.30
CA CYS A 262 -3.11 0.55 14.83
C CYS A 262 -4.34 -0.33 14.58
N SER A 263 -4.19 -1.54 14.05
CA SER A 263 -5.30 -2.44 13.69
C SER A 263 -6.23 -1.90 12.58
N GLY A 264 -5.67 -1.11 11.66
CA GLY A 264 -6.37 -0.61 10.47
C GLY A 264 -7.07 0.73 10.67
N MET A 265 -7.98 1.08 9.75
CA MET A 265 -8.60 2.41 9.73
C MET A 265 -9.86 2.54 10.60
N ARG A 266 -10.65 1.46 10.70
CA ARG A 266 -11.99 1.48 11.32
C ARG A 266 -11.96 1.19 12.82
N ASN A 267 -11.23 0.15 13.23
CA ASN A 267 -11.20 -0.35 14.61
C ASN A 267 -9.82 -0.10 15.24
N ARG A 268 -9.50 1.18 15.48
CA ARG A 268 -8.17 1.58 15.96
C ARG A 268 -7.89 1.06 17.37
N THR A 269 -6.77 0.38 17.55
CA THR A 269 -6.24 -0.02 18.87
C THR A 269 -5.25 1.00 19.44
N ARG A 270 -4.67 1.83 18.56
CA ARG A 270 -3.76 2.94 18.87
C ARG A 270 -4.12 4.15 18.04
N ASN A 271 -3.79 5.34 18.53
CA ASN A 271 -3.86 6.53 17.69
C ASN A 271 -2.68 6.55 16.70
N LEU A 272 -2.85 7.20 15.56
CA LEU A 272 -1.73 7.55 14.67
C LEU A 272 -1.59 9.08 14.62
N VAL A 273 -0.52 9.61 15.22
CA VAL A 273 -0.16 11.03 15.10
C VAL A 273 0.97 11.19 14.11
N LEU A 274 0.79 12.07 13.13
CA LEU A 274 1.83 12.42 12.17
C LEU A 274 2.63 13.60 12.73
N HIS A 275 3.95 13.50 12.73
CA HIS A 275 4.83 14.54 13.24
C HIS A 275 5.68 15.13 12.11
N PHE A 276 5.40 16.39 11.73
CA PHE A 276 6.14 17.15 10.73
C PHE A 276 7.04 18.20 11.39
N PRO A 277 8.27 17.86 11.80
CA PRO A 277 9.16 18.77 12.53
C PRO A 277 9.67 19.98 11.71
N ARG A 278 9.45 20.01 10.39
CA ARG A 278 9.93 21.08 9.48
C ARG A 278 8.81 21.79 8.73
N ILE A 279 7.56 21.62 9.16
CA ILE A 279 6.38 22.26 8.58
C ILE A 279 5.64 22.93 9.73
N SER A 280 5.31 24.22 9.57
CA SER A 280 4.45 24.92 10.51
C SER A 280 2.98 24.57 10.31
N LYS A 281 2.18 24.68 11.37
CA LYS A 281 0.73 24.51 11.32
C LYS A 281 0.07 25.46 10.31
N GLU A 282 0.52 26.71 10.26
CA GLU A 282 0.03 27.71 9.29
C GLU A 282 0.26 27.24 7.85
N LYS A 283 1.50 26.83 7.50
CA LYS A 283 1.84 26.35 6.15
C LYS A 283 0.95 25.17 5.73
N TRP A 284 0.66 24.27 6.66
CA TRP A 284 -0.28 23.18 6.45
C TRP A 284 -1.70 23.67 6.19
N GLN A 285 -2.24 24.50 7.08
CA GLN A 285 -3.60 25.01 6.98
C GLN A 285 -3.83 25.82 5.70
N THR A 286 -2.90 26.70 5.33
CA THR A 286 -2.99 27.45 4.06
C THR A 286 -3.07 26.50 2.86
N THR A 287 -2.21 25.48 2.82
CA THR A 287 -2.23 24.49 1.73
C THR A 287 -3.52 23.67 1.72
N ALA A 288 -4.00 23.26 2.89
CA ALA A 288 -5.21 22.46 3.05
C ALA A 288 -6.48 23.26 2.71
N GLN A 289 -6.48 24.57 2.94
CA GLN A 289 -7.57 25.48 2.57
C GLN A 289 -7.54 25.84 1.07
N SER A 290 -6.36 26.09 0.51
CA SER A 290 -6.23 26.43 -0.92
C SER A 290 -6.47 25.24 -1.84
N SER A 291 -6.21 24.02 -1.35
CA SER A 291 -6.30 22.80 -2.16
C SER A 291 -6.79 21.61 -1.33
N PRO A 292 -8.04 21.66 -0.83
CA PRO A 292 -8.58 20.63 0.07
C PRO A 292 -8.67 19.26 -0.61
N GLU A 293 -8.85 19.23 -1.93
CA GLU A 293 -8.93 17.99 -2.72
C GLU A 293 -7.56 17.42 -3.13
N ARG A 294 -6.46 18.08 -2.74
CA ARG A 294 -5.11 17.58 -3.02
C ARG A 294 -4.90 16.24 -2.32
N LYS A 295 -4.39 15.25 -3.08
CA LYS A 295 -4.22 13.86 -2.64
C LYS A 295 -3.54 13.74 -1.26
N ASP A 296 -2.44 14.45 -1.05
CA ASP A 296 -1.71 14.36 0.21
C ASP A 296 -2.50 14.89 1.40
N ILE A 297 -3.14 16.04 1.27
CA ILE A 297 -4.03 16.58 2.29
C ILE A 297 -5.13 15.57 2.64
N LYS A 298 -5.81 15.00 1.64
CA LYS A 298 -6.87 14.01 1.85
C LYS A 298 -6.36 12.75 2.55
N LEU A 299 -5.23 12.21 2.13
CA LEU A 299 -4.70 10.96 2.70
C LEU A 299 -4.13 11.15 4.11
N PHE A 300 -3.48 12.29 4.39
CA PHE A 300 -3.04 12.60 5.73
C PHE A 300 -4.24 12.85 6.67
N ARG A 301 -5.26 13.58 6.21
CA ARG A 301 -6.55 13.73 6.92
C ARG A 301 -7.20 12.38 7.20
N LEU A 302 -7.20 11.47 6.22
CA LEU A 302 -7.75 10.13 6.38
C LEU A 302 -6.98 9.36 7.47
N ALA A 303 -5.65 9.38 7.39
CA ALA A 303 -4.81 8.51 8.21
C ALA A 303 -4.63 9.00 9.66
N ALA A 304 -4.43 10.29 9.87
CA ALA A 304 -4.03 10.84 11.18
C ALA A 304 -5.19 10.94 12.17
N ASP A 305 -4.92 10.77 13.46
CA ASP A 305 -5.79 11.22 14.58
C ASP A 305 -5.39 12.61 15.10
N GLY A 306 -4.27 13.13 14.61
CA GLY A 306 -3.75 14.45 14.89
C GLY A 306 -2.45 14.66 14.13
N ILE A 307 -2.07 15.92 13.93
CA ILE A 307 -0.81 16.27 13.30
C ILE A 307 -0.04 17.21 14.22
N LEU A 308 1.16 16.82 14.59
CA LEU A 308 2.13 17.63 15.31
C LEU A 308 3.05 18.33 14.31
N PHE A 309 3.10 19.65 14.35
CA PHE A 309 3.96 20.48 13.51
C PHE A 309 5.18 20.98 14.28
N SER A 310 6.01 21.79 13.64
CA SER A 310 7.20 22.38 14.28
C SER A 310 6.87 23.36 15.41
N ASP A 311 5.65 23.92 15.39
CA ASP A 311 5.22 25.03 16.23
C ASP A 311 3.95 24.73 17.05
N ASP A 312 3.11 23.78 16.63
CA ASP A 312 1.84 23.50 17.31
C ASP A 312 1.26 22.12 16.93
N TYR A 313 0.22 21.69 17.64
CA TYR A 313 -0.57 20.50 17.37
C TYR A 313 -1.91 20.85 16.71
N LEU A 314 -2.39 19.98 15.82
CA LEU A 314 -3.67 20.09 15.13
C LEU A 314 -4.48 18.80 15.35
N PRO A 315 -5.58 18.83 16.12
CA PRO A 315 -6.41 17.65 16.40
C PRO A 315 -7.22 17.23 15.18
N LYS A 316 -7.66 15.96 15.13
CA LYS A 316 -8.47 15.38 14.04
C LYS A 316 -9.66 16.23 13.61
N SER A 317 -10.37 16.84 14.55
CA SER A 317 -11.56 17.67 14.28
C SER A 317 -11.27 18.94 13.49
N ALA A 318 -10.01 19.39 13.49
CA ALA A 318 -9.55 20.59 12.81
C ALA A 318 -8.68 20.29 11.58
N LEU A 319 -8.55 19.00 11.19
CA LEU A 319 -7.82 18.58 10.00
C LEU A 319 -8.64 18.81 8.73
#